data_AF-A0A916GFJ7-F1
#
_entry.id   AF-A0A916GFJ7-F1
#
_cell.length_a   1.000
_cell.length_b   1.000
_cell.length_c   1.000
_cell.angle_alpha   90.00
_cell.angle_beta   90.00
_cell.angle_gamma   90.00
#
_symmetry.space_group_name_H-M   'P 1'
#
loop_
_entity.id
_entity.type
_entity.pdbx_description
1 polymer ?
#
loop_
_entity_poly.entity_id
_entity_poly.type
_entity_poly.pdbx_seq_one_letter_code
_entity_poly.pdbx_strand_id
1 'polypeptide(L)' 'MEVILANPRGFCAGVDRAIEIVERALEAFGAPIYVRHEVVHNRFVVQNL' A
#
# COMPACT_ATOMS: atom_id res chain seq x y z
N MET A 1 -24.03 -17.81 14.21
CA MET A 1 -23.37 -16.51 14.45
C MET A 1 -23.33 -15.78 13.13
N GLU A 2 -23.94 -14.60 13.06
CA GLU A 2 -23.96 -13.78 11.84
C GLU A 2 -22.84 -12.74 11.91
N VAL A 3 -22.06 -12.62 10.82
CA VAL A 3 -20.96 -11.66 10.71
C VAL A 3 -21.36 -10.60 9.68
N ILE A 4 -21.37 -9.33 10.10
CA ILE A 4 -21.74 -8.20 9.25
C ILE A 4 -20.49 -7.37 8.95
N LEU A 5 -20.26 -7.07 7.67
CA LEU A 5 -19.13 -6.26 7.23
C LEU A 5 -19.58 -4.84 6.91
N ALA A 6 -18.90 -3.85 7.49
CA ALA A 6 -19.16 -2.44 7.21
C ALA A 6 -18.82 -2.06 5.76
N ASN A 7 -19.49 -1.03 5.24
CA ASN A 7 -19.18 -0.38 3.98
C ASN A 7 -19.26 1.15 4.12
N PRO A 8 -18.26 1.91 3.63
CA PRO A 8 -17.04 1.45 2.97
C PRO A 8 -16.03 0.86 3.97
N ARG A 9 -15.18 -0.07 3.49
CA ARG A 9 -14.07 -0.65 4.25
C ARG A 9 -12.87 -0.86 3.33
N GLY A 10 -11.66 -0.80 3.89
CA GLY A 10 -10.43 -1.03 3.14
C GLY A 10 -9.75 0.27 2.69
N PHE A 11 -9.18 0.25 1.49
CA PHE A 11 -8.32 1.33 1.00
C PHE A 11 -9.12 2.51 0.46
N CYS A 12 -8.56 3.70 0.66
CA CYS A 12 -9.00 4.90 -0.02
C CYS A 12 -8.13 5.13 -1.27
N ALA A 13 -8.59 6.00 -2.17
CA ALA A 13 -7.85 6.33 -3.39
C ALA A 13 -6.42 6.84 -3.13
N GLY A 14 -6.18 7.51 -1.99
CA GLY A 14 -4.85 7.99 -1.62
C GLY A 14 -3.89 6.88 -1.23
N VAL A 15 -4.37 5.87 -0.50
CA VAL A 15 -3.59 4.68 -0.11
C VAL A 15 -3.24 3.85 -1.34
N ASP A 16 -4.23 3.60 -2.20
CA ASP A 16 -4.06 2.82 -3.43
C ASP A 16 -3.00 3.45 -4.34
N ARG A 17 -3.13 4.76 -4.61
CA ARG A 17 -2.16 5.51 -5.39
C ARG A 17 -0.77 5.53 -4.78
N ALA A 18 -0.65 5.61 -3.45
CA ALA A 18 0.66 5.66 -2.80
C ALA A 18 1.43 4.34 -2.98
N ILE A 19 0.74 3.21 -2.88
CA ILE A 19 1.31 1.87 -3.11
C ILE A 19 1.73 1.72 -4.57
N GLU A 20 0.83 2.05 -5.52
CA GLU A 20 1.09 1.93 -6.96
C GLU A 20 2.33 2.74 -7.41
N ILE A 21 2.57 3.91 -6.82
CA ILE A 21 3.76 4.73 -7.12
C ILE A 21 5.05 4.00 -6.78
N VAL A 22 5.10 3.31 -5.63
CA VAL A 22 6.30 2.58 -5.20
C VAL A 22 6.51 1.34 -6.06
N GLU A 23 5.45 0.59 -6.34
CA GLU A 23 5.49 -0.59 -7.22
C GLU A 23 5.99 -0.22 -8.62
N ARG A 24 5.43 0.84 -9.22
CA ARG A 24 5.85 1.31 -10.55
C ARG A 24 7.26 1.86 -10.57
N ALA A 25 7.72 2.48 -9.46
CA ALA A 25 9.12 2.91 -9.36
C ALA A 25 10.07 1.71 -9.33
N LEU A 26 9.71 0.64 -8.61
CA LEU A 26 10.49 -0.61 -8.59
C LEU A 26 10.52 -1.27 -9.98
N GLU A 27 9.40 -1.30 -10.70
CA GLU A 27 9.35 -1.84 -12.07
C GLU A 27 10.18 -1.02 -13.06
N ALA A 28 10.09 0.32 -12.98
CA ALA A 28 10.73 1.22 -13.95
C ALA A 28 12.25 1.37 -13.72
N PHE A 29 12.69 1.35 -12.46
CA PHE A 29 14.07 1.71 -12.10
C PHE A 29 14.84 0.56 -11.41
N GLY A 30 14.16 -0.52 -11.01
CA GLY A 30 14.75 -1.60 -10.23
C GLY A 30 15.03 -1.21 -8.78
N ALA A 31 15.45 -2.18 -7.97
CA ALA A 31 15.85 -1.95 -6.58
C ALA A 31 17.29 -1.41 -6.48
N PRO A 32 17.63 -0.58 -5.46
CA PRO A 32 16.76 -0.13 -4.37
C PRO A 32 15.98 1.16 -4.68
N ILE A 33 14.71 1.21 -4.27
CA ILE A 33 13.91 2.44 -4.17
C ILE A 33 13.80 2.83 -2.70
N TYR A 34 14.16 4.09 -2.38
CA TYR A 34 14.06 4.61 -1.02
C TYR A 34 12.75 5.37 -0.84
N VAL A 35 11.97 4.96 0.16
CA VAL A 35 10.75 5.67 0.59
C VAL A 35 11.04 6.36 1.93
N ARG A 36 10.69 7.64 2.04
CA ARG A 36 10.83 8.39 3.29
C ARG A 36 9.67 8.04 4.22
N HIS A 37 9.98 7.34 5.32
CA HIS A 37 9.01 6.69 6.21
C HIS A 37 8.22 5.57 5.52
N GLU A 38 7.25 4.98 6.23
CA GLU A 38 6.34 3.99 5.66
C GLU A 38 5.40 4.65 4.65
N VAL A 39 5.22 4.05 3.48
CA VAL A 39 4.30 4.55 2.43
C VAL A 39 2.85 4.58 2.93
N VAL A 40 2.47 3.58 3.74
CA VAL A 40 1.22 3.52 4.50
C VAL A 40 1.48 2.79 5.82
N HIS A 41 0.73 3.14 6.87
CA HIS A 41 0.87 2.50 8.19
C HIS A 41 0.17 1.13 8.23
N ASN A 42 0.68 0.19 7.44
CA ASN A 42 0.21 -1.19 7.41
C ASN A 42 1.42 -2.11 7.27
N ARG A 43 1.68 -2.92 8.29
CA ARG A 43 2.83 -3.83 8.34
C ARG A 43 2.86 -4.81 7.17
N PHE A 44 1.71 -5.33 6.75
CA PHE A 44 1.65 -6.27 5.62
C PHE A 44 2.02 -5.59 4.31
N VAL A 45 1.59 -4.34 4.11
CA VAL A 45 1.95 -3.58 2.89
C VAL A 45 3.44 -3.25 2.89
N VAL A 46 3.96 -2.77 4.02
CA VAL A 46 5.39 -2.38 4.14
C VAL A 46 6.33 -3.57 3.99
N GLN A 47 5.94 -4.78 4.42
CA GLN A 47 6.78 -5.99 4.28
C GLN A 47 6.78 -6.60 2.88
N ASN A 48 5.81 -6.22 2.02
CA ASN A 48 5.67 -6.75 0.67
C ASN A 48 6.25 -5.81 -0.41
N LEU A 49 6.86 -4.69 -0.02
CA LEU A 49 7.54 -3.71 -0.88
C LEU A 49 9.04 -3.74 -0.66
#